data_AF-A0A538TFC3-F1
#
_entry.id   AF-A0A538TFC3-F1
#
_cell.length_a   1.000
_cell.length_b   1.000
_cell.length_c   1.000
_cell.angle_alpha   90.00
_cell.angle_beta   90.00
_cell.angle_gamma   90.00
#
_symmetry.space_group_name_H-M   'P 1'
#
loop_
_entity.id
_entity.type
_entity.pdbx_description
1 polymer ?
#
loop_
_entity_poly.entity_id
_entity_poly.type
_entity_poly.pdbx_seq_one_letter_code
_entity_poly.pdbx_strand_id
1 'polypeptide(L)'
;MSGLSPGTRYTYAVGTSVGELRGDDGSLSFVTAPPPGTSRPTRLWILGDSGTASREARAVRDAYYAYAGGRPPDVWLMLGDNAYDSGTDAQYQAAVFDMYPSTLASTVLWPTRGNHDVVFDGAGNDYYDIFSLPTHAEAGGIPSGAEAYYSFDYGDIHLICLDSEGSDRRADGAMMTWLASDLAATTRTWVIAFWHHPPYSKGSHDSDDPGDSGGRMRDMREHALPILEAGGVDLVLTGHSHSYERSFLLDGHYGLSSSLINAMKVDARDGRPGGAGPYHKPEEARAAHEGAVYAVAGTSGQTSGGSLDHPIMITSLNVLGSLVLDVKGHRLDGRFLDASGAIRDSFAIVKSGKGARGAAPAVVSSIRPNPAVGSTAIGFELAQAGHVSLTIVDASGRRIRTLVRETRAAGPDEIVWDGRDGSGRRVRAGVYFASIELGGRVSSRRLIITR
;
A
#
# COMPACT_ATOMS: atom_id res chain seq x y z
N MET A 1 -18.47 0.55 23.71
CA MET A 1 -18.06 0.85 25.11
C MET A 1 -17.27 2.16 25.11
N SER A 2 -17.51 3.07 26.04
CA SER A 2 -16.83 4.38 26.13
C SER A 2 -16.10 4.54 27.48
N GLY A 3 -15.20 5.51 27.58
CA GLY A 3 -14.47 5.81 28.83
C GLY A 3 -13.44 4.76 29.25
N LEU A 4 -12.95 3.94 28.30
CA LEU A 4 -11.96 2.90 28.56
C LEU A 4 -10.54 3.49 28.64
N SER A 5 -9.70 2.88 29.49
CA SER A 5 -8.27 3.22 29.55
C SER A 5 -7.52 2.63 28.35
N PRO A 6 -6.61 3.36 27.70
CA PRO A 6 -5.79 2.83 26.60
C PRO A 6 -4.87 1.68 27.02
N GLY A 7 -4.52 0.79 26.08
CA GLY A 7 -3.59 -0.33 26.30
C GLY A 7 -3.97 -1.27 27.44
N THR A 8 -5.26 -1.33 27.80
CA THR A 8 -5.76 -2.02 28.99
C THR A 8 -6.62 -3.21 28.57
N ARG A 9 -6.44 -4.35 29.24
CA ARG A 9 -7.28 -5.53 29.03
C ARG A 9 -8.60 -5.37 29.77
N TYR A 10 -9.70 -5.62 29.07
CA TYR A 10 -11.05 -5.69 29.63
C TYR A 10 -11.65 -7.06 29.36
N THR A 11 -12.38 -7.61 30.33
CA THR A 11 -13.35 -8.70 30.09
C THR A 11 -14.73 -8.10 29.88
N TYR A 12 -15.60 -8.83 29.19
CA TYR A 12 -16.97 -8.39 28.93
C TYR A 12 -17.93 -9.57 28.87
N ALA A 13 -19.20 -9.30 29.16
CA ALA A 13 -20.31 -10.22 28.94
C ALA A 13 -21.27 -9.61 27.90
N VAL A 14 -22.04 -10.46 27.23
CA VAL A 14 -23.07 -10.06 26.28
C VAL A 14 -24.42 -10.48 26.84
N GLY A 15 -25.38 -9.56 26.88
CA GLY A 15 -26.69 -9.81 27.43
C GLY A 15 -27.75 -8.88 26.86
N THR A 16 -28.99 -9.17 27.23
CA THR A 16 -30.16 -8.33 26.97
C THR A 16 -30.66 -7.73 28.28
N SER A 17 -31.69 -6.89 28.22
CA SER A 17 -32.36 -6.37 29.42
C SER A 17 -33.03 -7.45 30.28
N VAL A 18 -33.21 -8.67 29.76
CA VAL A 18 -33.90 -9.77 30.44
C VAL A 18 -32.98 -10.91 30.86
N GLY A 19 -31.69 -10.86 30.52
CA GLY A 19 -30.74 -11.90 30.90
C GLY A 19 -29.45 -11.90 30.08
N GLU A 20 -28.48 -12.64 30.58
CA GLU A 20 -27.19 -12.85 29.94
C GLU A 20 -27.32 -13.82 28.76
N LEU A 21 -26.72 -13.46 27.61
CA LEU A 21 -26.64 -14.33 26.43
C LEU A 21 -25.31 -15.11 26.42
N ARG A 22 -24.23 -14.44 26.85
CA ARG A 22 -22.89 -15.03 27.02
C ARG A 22 -22.20 -14.35 28.19
N GLY A 23 -21.89 -15.14 29.22
CA GLY A 23 -21.32 -14.64 30.46
C GLY A 23 -19.85 -14.28 30.44
N ASP A 24 -19.44 -13.62 31.51
CA ASP A 24 -18.04 -13.35 31.81
C ASP A 24 -17.40 -14.59 32.44
N ASP A 25 -17.25 -15.65 31.64
CA ASP A 25 -16.49 -16.85 31.99
C ASP A 25 -14.96 -16.65 31.78
N GLY A 26 -14.54 -15.41 31.51
CA GLY A 26 -13.17 -15.04 31.17
C GLY A 26 -12.76 -15.34 29.72
N SER A 27 -13.64 -15.92 28.89
CA SER A 27 -13.37 -16.22 27.47
C SER A 27 -13.53 -15.00 26.55
N LEU A 28 -14.27 -13.99 27.00
CA LEU A 28 -14.53 -12.74 26.28
C LEU A 28 -13.63 -11.63 26.82
N SER A 29 -12.62 -11.22 26.04
CA SER A 29 -11.71 -10.17 26.48
C SER A 29 -11.00 -9.51 25.31
N PHE A 30 -10.81 -8.21 25.38
CA PHE A 30 -10.04 -7.45 24.39
C PHE A 30 -9.03 -6.54 25.10
N VAL A 31 -8.04 -6.07 24.34
CA VAL A 31 -7.11 -5.03 24.79
C VAL A 31 -7.40 -3.77 23.98
N THR A 32 -7.64 -2.66 24.66
CA THR A 32 -7.85 -1.36 24.00
C THR A 32 -6.59 -0.92 23.25
N ALA A 33 -6.78 -0.16 22.18
CA ALA A 33 -5.66 0.43 21.45
C ALA A 33 -4.75 1.22 22.41
N PRO A 34 -3.43 1.21 22.19
CA PRO A 34 -2.52 2.04 22.98
C PRO A 34 -2.78 3.53 22.66
N PRO A 35 -2.30 4.45 23.51
CA PRO A 35 -2.42 5.87 23.21
C PRO A 35 -1.87 6.19 21.80
N PRO A 36 -2.56 7.00 20.99
CA PRO A 36 -2.07 7.35 19.67
C PRO A 36 -0.65 7.94 19.70
N GLY A 37 0.21 7.51 18.78
CA GLY A 37 1.65 7.84 18.73
C GLY A 37 2.54 6.93 19.59
N THR A 38 1.96 5.99 20.34
CA THR A 38 2.76 5.02 21.11
C THR A 38 3.39 4.00 20.18
N SER A 39 4.72 3.99 20.13
CA SER A 39 5.47 2.94 19.46
C SER A 39 5.49 1.67 20.32
N ARG A 40 4.81 0.62 19.85
CA ARG A 40 4.85 -0.72 20.43
C ARG A 40 4.87 -1.78 19.34
N PRO A 41 5.40 -2.99 19.61
CA PRO A 41 5.21 -4.11 18.71
C PRO A 41 3.72 -4.36 18.47
N THR A 42 3.30 -4.29 17.22
CA THR A 42 1.90 -4.44 16.79
C THR A 42 1.86 -5.44 15.64
N ARG A 43 0.96 -6.43 15.72
CA ARG A 43 0.70 -7.37 14.63
C ARG A 43 -0.66 -7.13 14.00
N LEU A 44 -0.66 -7.03 12.68
CA LEU A 44 -1.85 -6.96 11.87
C LEU A 44 -2.02 -8.30 11.14
N TRP A 45 -3.24 -8.81 11.11
CA TRP A 45 -3.65 -9.92 10.26
C TRP A 45 -4.57 -9.42 9.17
N ILE A 46 -4.28 -9.74 7.92
CA ILE A 46 -4.94 -9.20 6.74
C ILE A 46 -5.47 -10.34 5.90
N LEU A 47 -6.78 -10.31 5.67
CA LEU A 47 -7.51 -11.26 4.84
C LEU A 47 -8.16 -10.52 3.67
N GLY A 48 -8.01 -10.99 2.44
CA GLY A 48 -8.79 -10.54 1.29
C GLY A 48 -9.58 -11.69 0.72
N ASP A 49 -10.85 -11.44 0.38
CA ASP A 49 -11.68 -12.40 -0.36
C ASP A 49 -11.85 -13.73 0.41
N SER A 50 -11.96 -13.63 1.74
CA SER A 50 -12.08 -14.78 2.65
C SER A 50 -13.50 -15.31 2.79
N GLY A 51 -14.49 -14.64 2.19
CA GLY A 51 -15.91 -14.84 2.47
C GLY A 51 -16.55 -16.16 2.02
N THR A 52 -15.76 -17.13 1.56
CA THR A 52 -16.26 -18.35 0.90
C THR A 52 -16.79 -19.40 1.88
N ALA A 53 -16.55 -19.24 3.20
CA ALA A 53 -16.89 -20.22 4.26
C ALA A 53 -16.37 -21.66 3.99
N SER A 54 -15.39 -21.78 3.10
CA SER A 54 -14.93 -23.03 2.52
C SER A 54 -13.89 -23.74 3.40
N ARG A 55 -13.47 -24.94 2.97
CA ARG A 55 -12.35 -25.64 3.60
C ARG A 55 -11.03 -24.91 3.36
N GLU A 56 -10.90 -24.26 2.22
CA GLU A 56 -9.76 -23.47 1.79
C GLU A 56 -9.60 -22.24 2.68
N ALA A 57 -10.68 -21.49 2.93
CA ALA A 57 -10.69 -20.38 3.89
C ALA A 57 -10.32 -20.83 5.31
N ARG A 58 -10.86 -21.98 5.76
CA ARG A 58 -10.47 -22.59 7.04
C ARG A 58 -8.98 -22.91 7.12
N ALA A 59 -8.39 -23.43 6.04
CA ALA A 59 -6.96 -23.74 6.01
C ALA A 59 -6.09 -22.48 6.11
N VAL A 60 -6.48 -21.38 5.46
CA VAL A 60 -5.79 -20.07 5.60
C VAL A 60 -5.87 -19.55 7.04
N ARG A 61 -7.05 -19.63 7.67
CA ARG A 61 -7.23 -19.28 9.09
C ARG A 61 -6.32 -20.12 9.99
N ASP A 62 -6.35 -21.44 9.82
CA ASP A 62 -5.61 -22.37 10.67
C ASP A 62 -4.09 -22.17 10.53
N ALA A 63 -3.61 -21.86 9.33
CA ALA A 63 -2.23 -21.49 9.07
C ALA A 63 -1.82 -20.22 9.85
N TYR A 64 -2.66 -19.19 9.86
CA TYR A 64 -2.41 -18.00 10.68
C TYR A 64 -2.42 -18.33 12.19
N TYR A 65 -3.39 -19.10 12.68
CA TYR A 65 -3.46 -19.48 14.09
C TYR A 65 -2.23 -20.28 14.54
N ALA A 66 -1.76 -21.21 13.71
CA ALA A 66 -0.53 -21.95 13.96
C ALA A 66 0.70 -21.02 14.01
N TYR A 67 0.82 -20.11 13.05
CA TYR A 67 1.88 -19.11 13.00
C TYR A 67 1.85 -18.15 14.21
N ALA A 68 0.65 -17.74 14.63
CA ALA A 68 0.45 -16.81 15.73
C ALA A 68 0.70 -17.43 17.10
N GLY A 69 0.74 -18.76 17.20
CA GLY A 69 1.03 -19.48 18.45
C GLY A 69 0.03 -19.17 19.56
N GLY A 70 -1.23 -18.94 19.20
CA GLY A 70 -2.29 -18.56 20.14
C GLY A 70 -2.30 -17.08 20.56
N ARG A 71 -1.38 -16.24 20.06
CA ARG A 71 -1.44 -14.79 20.27
C ARG A 71 -2.44 -14.14 19.30
N PRO A 72 -3.53 -13.50 19.76
CA PRO A 72 -4.43 -12.77 18.87
C PRO A 72 -3.70 -11.65 18.11
N PRO A 73 -4.17 -11.29 16.89
CA PRO A 73 -3.70 -10.07 16.24
C PRO A 73 -4.08 -8.84 17.07
N ASP A 74 -3.24 -7.82 17.01
CA ASP A 74 -3.53 -6.51 17.61
C ASP A 74 -4.55 -5.74 16.76
N VAL A 75 -4.50 -5.91 15.43
CA VAL A 75 -5.44 -5.38 14.44
C VAL A 75 -5.78 -6.47 13.43
N TRP A 76 -7.06 -6.61 13.08
CA TRP A 76 -7.52 -7.54 12.05
C TRP A 76 -8.21 -6.77 10.94
N LEU A 77 -7.69 -6.89 9.72
CA LEU A 77 -8.25 -6.26 8.51
C LEU A 77 -8.89 -7.31 7.61
N MET A 78 -10.05 -6.99 7.05
CA MET A 78 -10.58 -7.70 5.89
C MET A 78 -10.69 -6.74 4.70
N LEU A 79 -10.17 -7.15 3.55
CA LEU A 79 -10.00 -6.33 2.34
C LEU A 79 -11.20 -6.40 1.39
N GLY A 80 -12.39 -6.72 1.91
CA GLY A 80 -13.62 -6.85 1.14
C GLY A 80 -13.85 -8.27 0.64
N ASP A 81 -15.06 -8.47 0.13
CA ASP A 81 -15.66 -9.76 -0.16
C ASP A 81 -15.57 -10.70 1.05
N ASN A 82 -16.06 -10.16 2.16
CA ASN A 82 -16.05 -10.79 3.47
C ASN A 82 -17.13 -11.88 3.58
N ALA A 83 -18.13 -11.83 2.69
CA ALA A 83 -19.18 -12.83 2.55
C ALA A 83 -19.58 -12.98 1.06
N TYR A 84 -19.50 -14.21 0.54
CA TYR A 84 -19.89 -14.53 -0.84
C TYR A 84 -21.25 -15.24 -0.90
N ASP A 85 -22.05 -15.09 -1.96
CA ASP A 85 -21.77 -14.32 -3.19
C ASP A 85 -22.42 -12.93 -3.21
N SER A 86 -23.24 -12.59 -2.21
CA SER A 86 -24.08 -11.39 -2.24
C SER A 86 -24.20 -10.71 -0.88
N GLY A 87 -23.32 -11.03 0.07
CA GLY A 87 -23.18 -10.29 1.31
C GLY A 87 -24.38 -10.39 2.25
N THR A 88 -25.16 -11.48 2.17
CA THR A 88 -26.32 -11.67 3.05
C THR A 88 -25.89 -11.94 4.50
N ASP A 89 -26.75 -11.65 5.48
CA ASP A 89 -26.50 -11.97 6.89
C ASP A 89 -26.12 -13.45 7.08
N ALA A 90 -26.83 -14.38 6.46
CA ALA A 90 -26.51 -15.81 6.54
C ALA A 90 -25.10 -16.15 6.02
N GLN A 91 -24.63 -15.45 4.98
CA GLN A 91 -23.28 -15.62 4.46
C GLN A 91 -22.25 -15.02 5.41
N TYR A 92 -22.54 -13.88 6.04
CA TYR A 92 -21.72 -13.31 7.11
C TYR A 92 -21.63 -14.21 8.35
N GLN A 93 -22.76 -14.79 8.77
CA GLN A 93 -22.78 -15.77 9.87
C GLN A 93 -21.80 -16.91 9.57
N ALA A 94 -21.90 -17.52 8.38
CA ALA A 94 -21.05 -18.64 8.00
C ALA A 94 -19.57 -18.28 7.79
N ALA A 95 -19.31 -17.15 7.13
CA ALA A 95 -17.97 -16.80 6.66
C ALA A 95 -17.14 -16.00 7.68
N VAL A 96 -17.79 -15.30 8.61
CA VAL A 96 -17.13 -14.45 9.60
C VAL A 96 -17.39 -14.95 11.03
N PHE A 97 -18.66 -15.01 11.46
CA PHE A 97 -18.99 -15.31 12.86
C PHE A 97 -18.66 -16.76 13.25
N ASP A 98 -19.08 -17.73 12.43
CA ASP A 98 -18.80 -19.16 12.64
C ASP A 98 -17.33 -19.50 12.33
N MET A 99 -16.69 -18.73 11.43
CA MET A 99 -15.32 -18.97 11.00
C MET A 99 -14.29 -18.50 12.02
N TYR A 100 -14.52 -17.37 12.70
CA TYR A 100 -13.53 -16.73 13.58
C TYR A 100 -14.02 -16.44 15.01
N PRO A 101 -14.72 -17.36 15.70
CA PRO A 101 -15.39 -17.06 16.97
C PRO A 101 -14.43 -16.62 18.09
N SER A 102 -13.23 -17.18 18.15
CA SER A 102 -12.22 -16.82 19.16
C SER A 102 -11.52 -15.49 18.86
N THR A 103 -11.29 -15.18 17.58
CA THR A 103 -10.71 -13.90 17.17
C THR A 103 -11.71 -12.77 17.37
N LEU A 104 -12.98 -12.93 16.99
CA LEU A 104 -14.05 -11.95 17.23
C LEU A 104 -14.26 -11.67 18.73
N ALA A 105 -14.04 -12.67 19.58
CA ALA A 105 -14.14 -12.50 21.03
C ALA A 105 -13.01 -11.65 21.65
N SER A 106 -11.96 -11.31 20.88
CA SER A 106 -10.77 -10.68 21.44
C SER A 106 -10.09 -9.58 20.62
N THR A 107 -10.41 -9.48 19.33
CA THR A 107 -9.80 -8.52 18.41
C THR A 107 -10.89 -7.78 17.64
N VAL A 108 -10.74 -6.46 17.52
CA VAL A 108 -11.59 -5.64 16.66
C VAL A 108 -11.29 -5.95 15.20
N LEU A 109 -12.33 -6.29 14.44
CA LEU A 109 -12.30 -6.45 12.99
C LEU A 109 -12.56 -5.10 12.32
N TRP A 110 -11.69 -4.74 11.37
CA TRP A 110 -11.81 -3.56 10.52
C TRP A 110 -11.98 -3.98 9.05
N PRO A 111 -13.23 -4.06 8.56
CA PRO A 111 -13.51 -4.44 7.19
C PRO A 111 -13.53 -3.22 6.25
N THR A 112 -13.15 -3.46 5.00
CA THR A 112 -13.68 -2.70 3.86
C THR A 112 -14.72 -3.55 3.14
N ARG A 113 -15.54 -2.91 2.32
CA ARG A 113 -16.60 -3.54 1.54
C ARG A 113 -16.09 -3.84 0.12
N GLY A 114 -16.36 -5.05 -0.36
CA GLY A 114 -16.16 -5.48 -1.75
C GLY A 114 -17.46 -5.52 -2.57
N ASN A 115 -17.36 -5.96 -3.82
CA ASN A 115 -18.51 -6.05 -4.72
C ASN A 115 -19.46 -7.21 -4.37
N HIS A 116 -18.99 -8.24 -3.66
CA HIS A 116 -19.85 -9.31 -3.17
C HIS A 116 -20.48 -9.03 -1.81
N ASP A 117 -20.04 -7.99 -1.09
CA ASP A 117 -20.58 -7.64 0.23
C ASP A 117 -21.93 -6.91 0.19
N VAL A 118 -22.57 -6.81 -0.99
CA VAL A 118 -23.90 -6.21 -1.13
C VAL A 118 -24.89 -7.07 -1.87
N VAL A 119 -26.12 -6.99 -1.40
CA VAL A 119 -27.28 -7.46 -2.13
C VAL A 119 -27.64 -6.43 -3.19
N PHE A 120 -27.58 -6.81 -4.47
CA PHE A 120 -28.00 -5.94 -5.57
C PHE A 120 -29.54 -5.89 -5.76
N ASP A 121 -30.30 -6.76 -5.07
CA ASP A 121 -31.77 -6.74 -5.02
C ASP A 121 -32.31 -6.85 -3.58
N GLY A 122 -33.28 -6.01 -3.21
CA GLY A 122 -33.89 -6.03 -1.86
C GLY A 122 -33.66 -4.75 -1.03
N ALA A 123 -34.35 -4.67 0.11
CA ALA A 123 -34.12 -3.63 1.11
C ALA A 123 -33.18 -4.17 2.19
N GLY A 124 -32.14 -3.40 2.54
CA GLY A 124 -31.13 -3.75 3.54
C GLY A 124 -29.77 -4.02 2.91
N ASN A 125 -28.74 -3.33 3.39
CA ASN A 125 -27.34 -3.68 3.09
C ASN A 125 -26.78 -4.29 4.37
N ASP A 126 -26.85 -5.62 4.48
CA ASP A 126 -26.49 -6.37 5.69
C ASP A 126 -25.08 -6.00 6.20
N TYR A 127 -24.15 -5.60 5.32
CA TYR A 127 -22.83 -5.09 5.71
C TYR A 127 -22.93 -3.97 6.78
N TYR A 128 -23.76 -2.95 6.54
CA TYR A 128 -23.88 -1.81 7.47
C TYR A 128 -24.80 -2.09 8.66
N ASP A 129 -25.63 -3.13 8.58
CA ASP A 129 -26.38 -3.61 9.75
C ASP A 129 -25.49 -4.47 10.68
N ILE A 130 -24.47 -5.12 10.14
CA ILE A 130 -23.53 -6.00 10.86
C ILE A 130 -22.35 -5.22 11.45
N PHE A 131 -21.78 -4.27 10.70
CA PHE A 131 -20.61 -3.51 11.12
C PHE A 131 -20.99 -2.09 11.52
N SER A 132 -20.51 -1.66 12.68
CA SER A 132 -20.53 -0.24 13.09
C SER A 132 -19.15 0.37 12.90
N LEU A 133 -19.03 1.35 12.00
CA LEU A 133 -17.76 1.93 11.59
C LEU A 133 -17.62 3.40 12.06
N PRO A 134 -16.40 3.92 12.30
CA PRO A 134 -16.18 5.18 13.02
C PRO A 134 -16.43 6.43 12.16
N THR A 135 -17.71 6.73 11.92
CA THR A 135 -18.14 7.88 11.10
C THR A 135 -17.76 9.24 11.68
N HIS A 136 -17.54 9.33 12.99
CA HIS A 136 -17.18 10.55 13.72
C HIS A 136 -15.72 10.54 14.23
N ALA A 137 -14.86 9.71 13.63
CA ALA A 137 -13.46 9.55 14.03
C ALA A 137 -13.27 9.05 15.48
N GLU A 138 -14.20 8.21 15.95
CA GLU A 138 -14.19 7.63 17.29
C GLU A 138 -12.93 6.80 17.58
N ALA A 139 -12.25 6.34 16.53
CA ALA A 139 -11.05 5.51 16.60
C ALA A 139 -9.76 6.22 16.13
N GLY A 140 -9.81 7.50 15.79
CA GLY A 140 -8.68 8.26 15.24
C GLY A 140 -9.00 8.88 13.87
N GLY A 141 -8.08 9.72 13.37
CA GLY A 141 -8.29 10.47 12.13
C GLY A 141 -9.26 11.64 12.27
N ILE A 142 -9.90 12.02 11.15
CA ILE A 142 -10.95 13.04 11.10
C ILE A 142 -12.30 12.46 10.66
N PRO A 143 -13.45 13.03 11.09
CA PRO A 143 -14.77 12.52 10.72
C PRO A 143 -14.96 12.44 9.20
N SER A 144 -15.32 11.25 8.70
CA SER A 144 -15.75 11.07 7.31
C SER A 144 -17.24 11.35 7.12
N GLY A 145 -18.04 11.17 8.19
CA GLY A 145 -19.50 11.20 8.13
C GLY A 145 -20.11 10.02 7.36
N ALA A 146 -19.33 8.97 7.07
CA ALA A 146 -19.75 7.81 6.31
C ALA A 146 -19.13 6.53 6.85
N GLU A 147 -19.87 5.42 6.83
CA GLU A 147 -19.33 4.10 7.21
C GLU A 147 -18.49 3.46 6.09
N ALA A 148 -18.69 3.90 4.84
CA ALA A 148 -18.01 3.34 3.68
C ALA A 148 -16.48 3.56 3.69
N TYR A 149 -16.04 4.71 4.18
CA TYR A 149 -14.63 5.08 4.26
C TYR A 149 -14.37 5.83 5.58
N TYR A 150 -13.27 5.49 6.22
CA TYR A 150 -12.95 5.92 7.58
C TYR A 150 -11.46 5.71 7.85
N SER A 151 -10.95 6.26 8.95
CA SER A 151 -9.60 5.98 9.43
C SER A 151 -9.60 5.72 10.93
N PHE A 152 -8.49 5.16 11.42
CA PHE A 152 -8.29 4.88 12.82
C PHE A 152 -6.80 4.82 13.17
N ASP A 153 -6.48 5.08 14.42
CA ASP A 153 -5.13 5.01 14.96
C ASP A 153 -4.96 3.77 15.84
N TYR A 154 -3.86 3.04 15.64
CA TYR A 154 -3.43 1.99 16.55
C TYR A 154 -2.00 2.23 17.01
N GLY A 155 -1.86 2.99 18.10
CA GLY A 155 -0.56 3.48 18.54
C GLY A 155 0.02 4.40 17.48
N ASP A 156 1.19 4.05 16.95
CA ASP A 156 1.91 4.87 15.97
C ASP A 156 1.65 4.47 14.51
N ILE A 157 0.50 3.83 14.26
CA ILE A 157 0.03 3.42 12.94
C ILE A 157 -1.30 4.11 12.68
N HIS A 158 -1.38 4.85 11.59
CA HIS A 158 -2.60 5.40 11.04
C HIS A 158 -3.09 4.50 9.90
N LEU A 159 -4.32 4.00 10.03
CA LEU A 159 -4.94 3.11 9.06
C LEU A 159 -6.11 3.81 8.37
N ILE A 160 -6.18 3.71 7.05
CA ILE A 160 -7.18 4.38 6.22
C ILE A 160 -7.94 3.33 5.40
N CYS A 161 -9.24 3.22 5.61
CA CYS A 161 -10.16 2.42 4.80
C CYS A 161 -10.82 3.31 3.74
N LEU A 162 -10.69 2.95 2.47
CA LEU A 162 -11.43 3.58 1.36
C LEU A 162 -12.50 2.64 0.81
N ASP A 163 -13.53 3.21 0.18
CA ASP A 163 -14.56 2.47 -0.54
C ASP A 163 -14.34 2.57 -2.04
N SER A 164 -13.87 1.48 -2.62
CA SER A 164 -13.66 1.36 -4.06
C SER A 164 -14.92 0.93 -4.83
N GLU A 165 -15.98 0.50 -4.15
CA GLU A 165 -17.19 -0.05 -4.77
C GLU A 165 -18.27 1.01 -4.93
N GLY A 166 -18.81 1.50 -3.82
CA GLY A 166 -20.06 2.29 -3.79
C GLY A 166 -19.87 3.80 -3.83
N SER A 167 -18.75 4.31 -3.31
CA SER A 167 -18.48 5.74 -3.15
C SER A 167 -17.99 6.39 -4.44
N ASP A 168 -18.18 7.71 -4.55
CA ASP A 168 -17.62 8.51 -5.64
C ASP A 168 -16.08 8.54 -5.55
N ARG A 169 -15.42 8.02 -6.58
CA ARG A 169 -13.96 7.90 -6.68
C ARG A 169 -13.29 9.05 -7.42
N ARG A 170 -14.04 10.05 -7.90
CA ARG A 170 -13.45 11.21 -8.57
C ARG A 170 -12.45 11.93 -7.65
N ALA A 171 -11.40 12.49 -8.23
CA ALA A 171 -10.37 13.22 -7.48
C ALA A 171 -10.91 14.43 -6.69
N ASP A 172 -12.02 15.04 -7.14
CA ASP A 172 -12.73 16.13 -6.48
C ASP A 172 -13.94 15.66 -5.64
N GLY A 173 -14.13 14.35 -5.53
CA GLY A 173 -15.22 13.73 -4.76
C GLY A 173 -15.01 13.84 -3.25
N ALA A 174 -16.09 13.58 -2.50
CA ALA A 174 -16.09 13.69 -1.04
C ALA A 174 -15.04 12.79 -0.37
N MET A 175 -14.93 11.53 -0.80
CA MET A 175 -13.98 10.56 -0.24
C MET A 175 -12.52 11.00 -0.46
N MET A 176 -12.18 11.46 -1.68
CA MET A 176 -10.81 11.90 -1.99
C MET A 176 -10.44 13.22 -1.30
N THR A 177 -11.41 14.13 -1.16
CA THR A 177 -11.23 15.38 -0.40
C THR A 177 -11.03 15.11 1.10
N TRP A 178 -11.80 14.17 1.65
CA TRP A 178 -11.62 13.70 3.03
C TRP A 178 -10.26 13.03 3.22
N LEU A 179 -9.85 12.13 2.31
CA LEU A 179 -8.56 11.44 2.36
C LEU A 179 -7.38 12.42 2.43
N ALA A 180 -7.38 13.45 1.58
CA ALA A 180 -6.34 14.48 1.60
C ALA A 180 -6.30 15.23 2.95
N SER A 181 -7.47 15.48 3.54
CA SER A 181 -7.59 16.18 4.82
C SER A 181 -7.16 15.31 6.01
N ASP A 182 -7.50 14.02 5.98
CA ASP A 182 -7.13 13.03 7.00
C ASP A 182 -5.61 12.81 7.05
N LEU A 183 -4.99 12.64 5.88
CA LEU A 183 -3.53 12.55 5.73
C LEU A 183 -2.80 13.81 6.21
N ALA A 184 -3.39 14.99 6.00
CA ALA A 184 -2.84 16.24 6.50
C ALA A 184 -2.92 16.33 8.04
N ALA A 185 -3.97 15.77 8.66
CA ALA A 185 -4.23 15.83 10.09
C ALA A 185 -3.44 14.82 10.93
N THR A 186 -3.15 13.62 10.38
CA THR A 186 -2.42 12.59 11.12
C THR A 186 -0.95 12.99 11.37
N THR A 187 -0.34 12.48 12.43
CA THR A 187 1.11 12.64 12.70
C THR A 187 1.81 11.31 12.96
N ARG A 188 1.11 10.19 12.74
CA ARG A 188 1.64 8.85 13.03
C ARG A 188 2.83 8.53 12.13
N THR A 189 3.75 7.72 12.67
CA THR A 189 4.91 7.27 11.92
C THR A 189 4.49 6.45 10.71
N TRP A 190 3.59 5.48 10.88
CA TRP A 190 3.18 4.58 9.80
C TRP A 190 1.82 4.95 9.23
N VAL A 191 1.71 4.97 7.91
CA VAL A 191 0.43 5.18 7.21
C VAL A 191 0.17 3.97 6.30
N ILE A 192 -0.92 3.25 6.57
CA ILE A 192 -1.34 2.07 5.81
C ILE A 192 -2.75 2.34 5.29
N ALA A 193 -2.95 2.25 3.98
CA ALA A 193 -4.27 2.37 3.38
C ALA A 193 -4.76 1.03 2.85
N PHE A 194 -6.07 0.80 2.89
CA PHE A 194 -6.67 -0.43 2.39
C PHE A 194 -8.07 -0.21 1.82
N TRP A 195 -8.43 -1.02 0.82
CA TRP A 195 -9.75 -1.07 0.18
C TRP A 195 -9.85 -2.35 -0.66
N HIS A 196 -10.95 -2.54 -1.39
CA HIS A 196 -11.16 -3.78 -2.14
C HIS A 196 -10.44 -3.85 -3.51
N HIS A 197 -10.81 -3.00 -4.48
CA HIS A 197 -10.33 -3.12 -5.87
C HIS A 197 -8.87 -2.62 -6.06
N PRO A 198 -7.93 -3.46 -6.53
CA PRO A 198 -6.51 -3.13 -6.60
C PRO A 198 -6.18 -2.11 -7.72
N PRO A 199 -5.41 -1.04 -7.44
CA PRO A 199 -4.88 -0.14 -8.49
C PRO A 199 -4.03 -0.84 -9.54
N TYR A 200 -3.37 -1.92 -9.13
CA TYR A 200 -2.47 -2.70 -9.95
C TYR A 200 -2.73 -4.18 -9.71
N SER A 201 -3.12 -4.88 -10.75
CA SER A 201 -3.26 -6.33 -10.77
C SER A 201 -3.20 -6.82 -12.20
N LYS A 202 -2.61 -8.01 -12.38
CA LYS A 202 -2.81 -8.87 -13.56
C LYS A 202 -3.11 -10.31 -13.14
N GLY A 203 -3.68 -10.49 -11.94
CA GLY A 203 -4.28 -11.75 -11.51
C GLY A 203 -5.61 -12.00 -12.21
N SER A 204 -6.61 -12.46 -11.46
CA SER A 204 -7.97 -12.67 -11.97
C SER A 204 -8.67 -11.43 -12.50
N HIS A 205 -8.13 -10.26 -12.21
CA HIS A 205 -8.58 -8.97 -12.69
C HIS A 205 -7.41 -8.19 -13.27
N ASP A 206 -7.61 -7.56 -14.43
CA ASP A 206 -6.58 -6.77 -15.12
C ASP A 206 -6.84 -5.28 -14.92
N SER A 207 -6.01 -4.64 -14.11
CA SER A 207 -6.08 -3.22 -13.82
C SER A 207 -5.77 -2.30 -15.02
N ASP A 208 -5.31 -2.84 -16.15
CA ASP A 208 -5.18 -2.11 -17.41
C ASP A 208 -6.44 -2.17 -18.27
N ASP A 209 -7.36 -3.12 -18.02
CA ASP A 209 -8.62 -3.23 -18.75
C ASP A 209 -9.65 -2.26 -18.15
N PRO A 210 -10.04 -1.18 -18.86
CA PRO A 210 -11.04 -0.24 -18.36
C PRO A 210 -12.45 -0.81 -18.25
N GLY A 211 -12.72 -1.96 -18.90
CA GLY A 211 -13.99 -2.68 -18.78
C GLY A 211 -14.06 -3.55 -17.52
N ASP A 212 -12.92 -4.02 -17.02
CA ASP A 212 -12.84 -4.80 -15.79
C ASP A 212 -13.27 -3.94 -14.60
N SER A 213 -14.14 -4.51 -13.76
CA SER A 213 -14.63 -3.89 -12.53
C SER A 213 -15.26 -2.50 -12.77
N GLY A 214 -15.74 -2.24 -13.99
CA GLY A 214 -16.31 -0.95 -14.38
C GLY A 214 -15.36 0.24 -14.22
N GLY A 215 -14.04 0.03 -14.34
CA GLY A 215 -13.03 1.07 -14.23
C GLY A 215 -12.63 1.44 -12.80
N ARG A 216 -13.19 0.78 -11.77
CA ARG A 216 -12.88 1.04 -10.35
C ARG A 216 -11.38 0.97 -10.03
N MET A 217 -10.69 -0.04 -10.55
CA MET A 217 -9.24 -0.22 -10.37
C MET A 217 -8.44 0.97 -10.94
N ARG A 218 -8.79 1.42 -12.16
CA ARG A 218 -8.19 2.59 -12.80
C ARG A 218 -8.46 3.86 -11.98
N ASP A 219 -9.71 4.09 -11.57
CA ASP A 219 -10.07 5.29 -10.82
C ASP A 219 -9.28 5.37 -9.50
N MET A 220 -9.17 4.26 -8.77
CA MET A 220 -8.35 4.21 -7.55
C MET A 220 -6.86 4.48 -7.84
N ARG A 221 -6.32 3.93 -8.95
CA ARG A 221 -4.95 4.21 -9.39
C ARG A 221 -4.71 5.68 -9.72
N GLU A 222 -5.63 6.32 -10.44
CA GLU A 222 -5.48 7.68 -10.95
C GLU A 222 -5.87 8.76 -9.94
N HIS A 223 -6.68 8.45 -8.93
CA HIS A 223 -7.24 9.44 -8.02
C HIS A 223 -6.84 9.26 -6.56
N ALA A 224 -6.73 8.03 -6.06
CA ALA A 224 -6.34 7.79 -4.67
C ALA A 224 -4.81 7.84 -4.50
N LEU A 225 -4.06 7.20 -5.41
CA LEU A 225 -2.60 7.07 -5.26
C LEU A 225 -1.86 8.41 -5.23
N PRO A 226 -2.17 9.41 -6.08
CA PRO A 226 -1.52 10.70 -5.99
C PRO A 226 -1.67 11.38 -4.62
N ILE A 227 -2.84 11.21 -4.00
CA ILE A 227 -3.14 11.79 -2.67
C ILE A 227 -2.37 11.02 -1.59
N LEU A 228 -2.39 9.69 -1.65
CA LEU A 228 -1.69 8.82 -0.70
C LEU A 228 -0.16 8.99 -0.76
N GLU A 229 0.43 9.04 -1.95
CA GLU A 229 1.86 9.26 -2.15
C GLU A 229 2.29 10.65 -1.70
N ALA A 230 1.47 11.69 -1.96
CA ALA A 230 1.69 13.04 -1.44
C ALA A 230 1.56 13.08 0.10
N GLY A 231 0.68 12.27 0.69
CA GLY A 231 0.53 12.10 2.14
C GLY A 231 1.57 11.20 2.81
N GLY A 232 2.49 10.63 2.04
CA GLY A 232 3.59 9.80 2.54
C GLY A 232 3.20 8.37 2.94
N VAL A 233 2.16 7.79 2.33
CA VAL A 233 1.71 6.39 2.57
C VAL A 233 2.87 5.39 2.48
N ASP A 234 2.89 4.39 3.35
CA ASP A 234 3.93 3.35 3.36
C ASP A 234 3.51 2.09 2.61
N LEU A 235 2.25 1.68 2.80
CA LEU A 235 1.72 0.43 2.29
C LEU A 235 0.25 0.60 1.91
N VAL A 236 -0.10 0.07 0.74
CA VAL A 236 -1.48 -0.03 0.25
C VAL A 236 -1.85 -1.50 0.11
N LEU A 237 -3.00 -1.88 0.66
CA LEU A 237 -3.47 -3.27 0.72
C LEU A 237 -4.83 -3.41 0.03
N THR A 238 -4.94 -4.36 -0.88
CA THR A 238 -6.17 -4.59 -1.67
C THR A 238 -6.50 -6.08 -1.85
N GLY A 239 -7.76 -6.40 -2.13
CA GLY A 239 -8.26 -7.75 -2.41
C GLY A 239 -8.66 -7.91 -3.87
N HIS A 240 -9.85 -8.46 -4.11
CA HIS A 240 -10.60 -8.60 -5.37
C HIS A 240 -9.96 -9.51 -6.40
N SER A 241 -8.70 -9.25 -6.74
CA SER A 241 -7.96 -10.19 -7.56
C SER A 241 -7.48 -11.34 -6.69
N HIS A 242 -7.91 -12.57 -7.03
CA HIS A 242 -7.64 -13.77 -6.24
C HIS A 242 -6.23 -14.31 -6.44
N SER A 243 -5.26 -13.42 -6.25
CA SER A 243 -3.83 -13.67 -6.29
C SER A 243 -3.14 -12.86 -5.19
N TYR A 244 -1.91 -13.26 -4.84
CA TYR A 244 -1.04 -12.43 -4.04
C TYR A 244 -0.05 -11.73 -4.95
N GLU A 245 -0.05 -10.40 -4.97
CA GLU A 245 0.89 -9.60 -5.74
C GLU A 245 1.52 -8.53 -4.84
N ARG A 246 2.82 -8.25 -5.01
CA ARG A 246 3.52 -7.20 -4.28
C ARG A 246 4.45 -6.43 -5.19
N SER A 247 4.38 -5.11 -5.11
CA SER A 247 5.19 -4.21 -5.90
C SER A 247 6.61 -3.99 -5.36
N PHE A 248 7.44 -3.36 -6.20
CA PHE A 248 8.58 -2.56 -5.77
C PHE A 248 8.14 -1.40 -4.85
N LEU A 249 9.09 -0.64 -4.29
CA LEU A 249 8.77 0.68 -3.73
C LEU A 249 8.59 1.67 -4.88
N LEU A 250 7.39 2.20 -5.05
CA LEU A 250 7.00 3.00 -6.21
C LEU A 250 6.55 4.41 -5.82
N ASP A 251 6.73 5.35 -6.75
CA ASP A 251 6.14 6.69 -6.70
C ASP A 251 5.82 7.17 -8.13
N GLY A 252 4.69 7.85 -8.31
CA GLY A 252 4.34 8.59 -9.52
C GLY A 252 3.87 7.75 -10.71
N HIS A 253 3.52 6.48 -10.53
CA HIS A 253 3.04 5.60 -11.62
C HIS A 253 1.52 5.45 -11.62
N TYR A 254 0.78 6.37 -12.27
CA TYR A 254 -0.70 6.31 -12.26
C TYR A 254 -1.32 5.79 -13.55
N GLY A 255 -0.51 5.59 -14.59
CA GLY A 255 -0.96 5.14 -15.90
C GLY A 255 -1.02 3.62 -16.03
N LEU A 256 -1.23 3.15 -17.27
CA LEU A 256 -1.19 1.72 -17.60
C LEU A 256 0.16 1.09 -17.28
N SER A 257 0.19 -0.23 -17.14
CA SER A 257 1.42 -1.00 -16.89
C SER A 257 2.54 -0.68 -17.89
N SER A 258 2.20 -0.47 -19.16
CA SER A 258 3.13 -0.14 -20.25
C SER A 258 3.81 1.23 -20.13
N SER A 259 3.30 2.10 -19.25
CA SER A 259 3.87 3.43 -18.99
C SER A 259 4.92 3.45 -17.87
N LEU A 260 5.18 2.30 -17.23
CA LEU A 260 6.17 2.19 -16.18
C LEU A 260 7.57 2.51 -16.71
N ILE A 261 8.27 3.41 -16.02
CA ILE A 261 9.68 3.70 -16.25
C ILE A 261 10.49 3.44 -14.97
N ASN A 262 11.79 3.15 -15.10
CA ASN A 262 12.65 2.85 -13.95
C ASN A 262 12.68 3.97 -12.90
N ALA A 263 12.50 5.23 -13.28
CA ALA A 263 12.49 6.35 -12.35
C ALA A 263 11.31 6.32 -11.36
N MET A 264 10.22 5.60 -11.68
CA MET A 264 9.08 5.41 -10.78
C MET A 264 9.33 4.31 -9.73
N LYS A 265 10.40 3.51 -9.87
CA LYS A 265 10.84 2.55 -8.86
C LYS A 265 11.80 3.25 -7.90
N VAL A 266 11.27 3.92 -6.89
CA VAL A 266 12.04 4.60 -5.83
C VAL A 266 13.07 3.66 -5.21
N ASP A 267 12.68 2.39 -5.05
CA ASP A 267 13.58 1.31 -4.69
C ASP A 267 13.21 0.03 -5.46
N ALA A 268 14.10 -0.38 -6.37
CA ALA A 268 13.92 -1.55 -7.23
C ALA A 268 14.45 -2.86 -6.62
N ARG A 269 14.85 -2.86 -5.34
CA ARG A 269 15.21 -4.08 -4.60
C ARG A 269 13.99 -4.95 -4.33
N ASP A 270 14.22 -6.15 -3.80
CA ASP A 270 13.15 -7.11 -3.47
C ASP A 270 12.43 -6.83 -2.15
N GLY A 271 12.95 -5.89 -1.35
CA GLY A 271 12.45 -5.57 -0.03
C GLY A 271 12.74 -6.65 1.01
N ARG A 272 13.46 -7.73 0.66
CA ARG A 272 13.73 -8.87 1.55
C ARG A 272 14.98 -8.61 2.37
N PRO A 273 14.92 -8.60 3.73
CA PRO A 273 16.11 -8.46 4.56
C PRO A 273 17.19 -9.51 4.28
N GLY A 274 16.80 -10.74 3.93
CA GLY A 274 17.73 -11.81 3.53
C GLY A 274 18.04 -11.88 2.03
N GLY A 275 17.51 -10.94 1.23
CA GLY A 275 17.72 -10.84 -0.21
C GLY A 275 18.52 -9.58 -0.58
N ALA A 276 17.96 -8.71 -1.42
CA ALA A 276 18.58 -7.45 -1.81
C ALA A 276 18.50 -6.35 -0.72
N GLY A 277 17.82 -6.63 0.39
CA GLY A 277 17.68 -5.74 1.54
C GLY A 277 16.27 -5.15 1.66
N PRO A 278 15.92 -4.58 2.82
CA PRO A 278 14.62 -3.95 3.03
C PRO A 278 14.47 -2.69 2.17
N TYR A 279 13.23 -2.25 1.97
CA TYR A 279 12.94 -0.91 1.45
C TYR A 279 13.26 0.14 2.52
N HIS A 280 13.71 1.32 2.08
CA HIS A 280 14.06 2.41 3.00
C HIS A 280 13.26 3.66 2.70
N LYS A 281 12.61 4.21 3.73
CA LYS A 281 11.95 5.53 3.71
C LYS A 281 12.62 6.45 4.75
N PRO A 282 12.48 7.79 4.63
CA PRO A 282 12.97 8.69 5.67
C PRO A 282 12.32 8.39 7.02
N GLU A 283 13.06 8.67 8.09
CA GLU A 283 12.52 8.73 9.46
C GLU A 283 11.63 9.94 9.68
N GLU A 284 11.81 11.01 8.90
CA GLU A 284 10.87 12.13 8.85
C GLU A 284 9.49 11.58 8.50
N ALA A 285 8.57 11.59 9.48
CA ALA A 285 7.23 11.06 9.31
C ALA A 285 6.55 11.77 8.13
N ARG A 286 6.05 10.98 7.17
CA ARG A 286 5.17 11.43 6.07
C ARG A 286 5.82 12.36 5.04
N ALA A 287 7.10 12.17 4.74
CA ALA A 287 7.70 12.84 3.59
C ALA A 287 6.97 12.42 2.29
N ALA A 288 6.42 13.40 1.59
CA ALA A 288 5.72 13.24 0.33
C ALA A 288 6.63 12.59 -0.72
N HIS A 289 6.07 11.70 -1.53
CA HIS A 289 6.77 11.10 -2.67
C HIS A 289 8.05 10.33 -2.34
N GLU A 290 8.11 9.70 -1.16
CA GLU A 290 9.19 8.78 -0.78
C GLU A 290 8.85 7.30 -1.07
N GLY A 291 7.80 7.12 -1.87
CA GLY A 291 7.30 5.85 -2.38
C GLY A 291 6.52 4.99 -1.38
N ALA A 292 5.79 4.05 -1.95
CA ALA A 292 4.91 3.10 -1.25
C ALA A 292 5.06 1.70 -1.82
N VAL A 293 4.72 0.70 -1.01
CA VAL A 293 4.51 -0.68 -1.49
C VAL A 293 3.02 -0.89 -1.71
N TYR A 294 2.66 -1.50 -2.83
CA TYR A 294 1.31 -1.89 -3.20
C TYR A 294 1.22 -3.41 -3.14
N ALA A 295 0.23 -3.94 -2.43
CA ALA A 295 0.03 -5.37 -2.33
C ALA A 295 -1.43 -5.78 -2.53
N VAL A 296 -1.63 -6.74 -3.42
CA VAL A 296 -2.88 -7.48 -3.58
C VAL A 296 -2.78 -8.74 -2.72
N ALA A 297 -3.75 -8.98 -1.86
CA ALA A 297 -3.80 -10.11 -0.93
C ALA A 297 -5.19 -10.77 -0.93
N GLY A 298 -5.77 -10.97 -2.12
CA GLY A 298 -7.13 -11.48 -2.30
C GLY A 298 -7.28 -13.00 -2.28
N THR A 299 -6.44 -13.70 -1.51
CA THR A 299 -6.29 -15.18 -1.60
C THR A 299 -6.70 -15.92 -0.35
N SER A 300 -7.51 -15.30 0.51
CA SER A 300 -7.84 -15.87 1.82
C SER A 300 -9.03 -16.84 1.80
N GLY A 301 -9.79 -16.92 0.71
CA GLY A 301 -10.88 -17.89 0.55
C GLY A 301 -10.87 -18.62 -0.79
N GLN A 302 -10.17 -18.09 -1.78
CA GLN A 302 -10.10 -18.64 -3.13
C GLN A 302 -8.86 -18.12 -3.88
N THR A 303 -8.53 -18.76 -4.99
CA THR A 303 -7.46 -18.37 -5.90
C THR A 303 -7.94 -18.51 -7.33
N SER A 304 -7.61 -17.56 -8.19
CA SER A 304 -7.85 -17.67 -9.62
C SER A 304 -6.72 -17.01 -10.42
N GLY A 305 -6.61 -17.41 -11.68
CA GLY A 305 -5.45 -17.10 -12.52
C GLY A 305 -5.54 -15.73 -13.20
N GLY A 306 -4.43 -15.37 -13.82
CA GLY A 306 -4.21 -14.20 -14.65
C GLY A 306 -2.87 -14.35 -15.35
N SER A 307 -2.39 -13.34 -16.05
CA SER A 307 -1.01 -13.38 -16.56
C SER A 307 0.02 -13.22 -15.44
N LEU A 308 -0.35 -12.58 -14.32
CA LEU A 308 0.50 -12.34 -13.13
C LEU A 308 1.85 -11.72 -13.49
N ASP A 309 1.86 -10.88 -14.52
CA ASP A 309 3.05 -10.29 -15.13
C ASP A 309 3.03 -8.75 -15.10
N HIS A 310 2.26 -8.15 -14.18
CA HIS A 310 2.25 -6.71 -14.03
C HIS A 310 3.68 -6.21 -13.70
N PRO A 311 4.28 -5.29 -14.49
CA PRO A 311 5.73 -4.99 -14.48
C PRO A 311 6.23 -4.27 -13.21
N ILE A 312 5.31 -3.82 -12.37
CA ILE A 312 5.62 -3.26 -11.05
C ILE A 312 5.73 -4.33 -9.97
N MET A 313 5.17 -5.53 -10.20
CA MET A 313 5.11 -6.59 -9.20
C MET A 313 6.46 -7.31 -9.18
N ILE A 314 7.09 -7.34 -8.01
CA ILE A 314 8.29 -8.16 -7.77
C ILE A 314 7.92 -9.57 -7.31
N THR A 315 6.69 -9.77 -6.84
CA THR A 315 6.18 -11.09 -6.49
C THR A 315 4.73 -11.15 -6.92
N SER A 316 4.36 -12.19 -7.66
CA SER A 316 2.98 -12.52 -8.01
C SER A 316 2.81 -14.03 -7.86
N LEU A 317 1.84 -14.46 -7.05
CA LEU A 317 1.62 -15.85 -6.64
C LEU A 317 0.13 -16.19 -6.77
N ASN A 318 -0.15 -17.36 -7.35
CA ASN A 318 -1.49 -17.95 -7.36
C ASN A 318 -1.58 -19.04 -6.28
N VAL A 319 -1.59 -18.61 -5.01
CA VAL A 319 -1.53 -19.51 -3.84
C VAL A 319 -2.47 -18.98 -2.75
N LEU A 320 -3.27 -19.86 -2.14
CA LEU A 320 -4.13 -19.51 -1.01
C LEU A 320 -3.29 -19.04 0.18
N GLY A 321 -3.67 -17.95 0.81
CA GLY A 321 -2.93 -17.42 1.95
C GLY A 321 -3.50 -16.15 2.56
N SER A 322 -2.77 -15.64 3.56
CA SER A 322 -3.06 -14.37 4.22
C SER A 322 -1.77 -13.61 4.49
N LEU A 323 -1.88 -12.29 4.61
CA LEU A 323 -0.74 -11.43 4.90
C LEU A 323 -0.69 -11.12 6.41
N VAL A 324 0.51 -11.19 6.98
CA VAL A 324 0.79 -10.75 8.35
C VAL A 324 1.77 -9.60 8.29
N LEU A 325 1.45 -8.52 9.00
CA LEU A 325 2.37 -7.40 9.21
C LEU A 325 2.78 -7.33 10.68
N ASP A 326 4.08 -7.23 10.95
CA ASP A 326 4.62 -6.93 12.27
C ASP A 326 5.28 -5.54 12.22
N VAL A 327 4.78 -4.58 12.99
CA VAL A 327 5.32 -3.22 13.08
C VAL A 327 5.99 -3.04 14.44
N LYS A 328 7.24 -2.54 14.45
CA LYS A 328 8.00 -2.25 15.66
C LYS A 328 8.93 -1.06 15.44
N GLY A 329 8.67 0.05 16.12
CA GLY A 329 9.48 1.27 15.96
C GLY A 329 9.45 1.72 14.51
N HIS A 330 10.64 1.91 13.95
CA HIS A 330 10.84 2.32 12.57
C HIS A 330 11.03 1.15 11.60
N ARG A 331 10.46 -0.02 11.91
CA ARG A 331 10.42 -1.17 11.01
C ARG A 331 9.02 -1.78 10.89
N LEU A 332 8.62 -2.06 9.65
CA LEU A 332 7.46 -2.86 9.28
C LEU A 332 7.96 -4.09 8.53
N ASP A 333 7.59 -5.28 8.98
CA ASP A 333 7.87 -6.56 8.30
C ASP A 333 6.55 -7.16 7.79
N GLY A 334 6.48 -7.51 6.50
CA GLY A 334 5.37 -8.25 5.91
C GLY A 334 5.75 -9.69 5.60
N ARG A 335 4.83 -10.63 5.86
CA ARG A 335 4.98 -12.06 5.56
C ARG A 335 3.68 -12.59 4.98
N PHE A 336 3.73 -13.11 3.76
CA PHE A 336 2.60 -13.83 3.16
C PHE A 336 2.71 -15.31 3.51
N LEU A 337 1.75 -15.79 4.29
CA LEU A 337 1.62 -17.17 4.74
C LEU A 337 0.64 -17.90 3.82
N ASP A 338 1.04 -19.03 3.26
CA ASP A 338 0.08 -19.87 2.55
C ASP A 338 -0.81 -20.69 3.49
N ALA A 339 -1.80 -21.38 2.93
CA ALA A 339 -2.71 -22.26 3.66
C ALA A 339 -2.04 -23.46 4.36
N SER A 340 -0.75 -23.73 4.12
CA SER A 340 0.04 -24.72 4.86
C SER A 340 0.85 -24.12 6.03
N GLY A 341 0.85 -22.79 6.16
CA GLY A 341 1.68 -22.05 7.12
C GLY A 341 3.09 -21.71 6.61
N ALA A 342 3.41 -22.02 5.36
CA ALA A 342 4.70 -21.68 4.77
C ALA A 342 4.74 -20.19 4.37
N ILE A 343 5.84 -19.51 4.71
CA ILE A 343 6.10 -18.15 4.24
C ILE A 343 6.50 -18.22 2.76
N ARG A 344 5.63 -17.74 1.87
CA ARG A 344 5.88 -17.71 0.42
C ARG A 344 6.50 -16.41 -0.05
N ASP A 345 6.28 -15.34 0.69
CA ASP A 345 6.96 -14.08 0.48
C ASP A 345 7.17 -13.33 1.79
N SER A 346 8.20 -12.49 1.81
CA SER A 346 8.45 -11.57 2.91
C SER A 346 9.07 -10.28 2.40
N PHE A 347 8.86 -9.19 3.11
CA PHE A 347 9.51 -7.91 2.85
C PHE A 347 9.59 -7.09 4.12
N ALA A 348 10.38 -6.02 4.11
CA ALA A 348 10.39 -5.03 5.17
C ALA A 348 10.54 -3.62 4.62
N ILE A 349 9.93 -2.67 5.32
CA ILE A 349 10.13 -1.23 5.15
C ILE A 349 10.80 -0.73 6.42
N VAL A 350 11.92 -0.02 6.28
CA VAL A 350 12.68 0.58 7.38
C VAL A 350 12.70 2.10 7.21
N LYS A 351 12.31 2.80 8.27
CA LYS A 351 12.44 4.26 8.37
C LYS A 351 13.73 4.60 9.09
N SER A 352 14.56 5.45 8.51
CA SER A 352 15.85 5.81 9.10
C SER A 352 16.25 7.23 8.71
N GLY A 353 16.87 7.96 9.66
CA GLY A 353 17.41 9.29 9.43
C GLY A 353 18.38 9.34 8.25
N LYS A 354 18.53 10.53 7.65
CA LYS A 354 19.30 10.77 6.42
C LYS A 354 20.74 10.22 6.43
N GLY A 355 21.33 9.95 7.61
CA GLY A 355 22.67 9.38 7.77
C GLY A 355 22.80 7.85 7.67
N ALA A 356 21.70 7.09 7.62
CA ALA A 356 21.73 5.62 7.44
C ALA A 356 21.36 5.18 6.01
N ARG A 357 21.10 6.13 5.11
CA ARG A 357 21.00 5.86 3.67
C ARG A 357 22.42 5.54 3.18
N GLY A 358 22.66 4.29 2.77
CA GLY A 358 23.73 4.02 1.80
C GLY A 358 23.58 5.03 0.64
N ALA A 359 24.69 5.67 0.27
CA ALA A 359 24.83 6.79 -0.67
C ALA A 359 23.53 7.56 -0.98
N ALA A 360 23.39 8.75 -0.40
CA ALA A 360 22.31 9.68 -0.76
C ALA A 360 22.27 9.89 -2.29
N PRO A 361 21.07 9.93 -2.91
CA PRO A 361 20.95 9.96 -4.37
C PRO A 361 21.58 11.23 -4.95
N ALA A 362 22.20 11.10 -6.12
CA ALA A 362 22.50 12.25 -6.96
C ALA A 362 21.17 12.77 -7.55
N VAL A 363 20.95 14.08 -7.54
CA VAL A 363 19.69 14.69 -8.03
C VAL A 363 19.99 15.65 -9.17
N VAL A 364 19.24 15.57 -10.28
CA VAL A 364 19.28 16.59 -11.34
C VAL A 364 18.50 17.83 -10.88
N SER A 365 19.22 18.82 -10.37
CA SER A 365 18.67 20.02 -9.72
C SER A 365 18.13 21.05 -10.72
N SER A 366 18.69 21.14 -11.93
CA SER A 366 18.16 22.03 -12.97
C SER A 366 18.55 21.63 -14.40
N ILE A 367 17.75 22.07 -15.37
CA ILE A 367 18.05 21.93 -16.81
C ILE A 367 17.68 23.26 -17.48
N ARG A 368 18.68 24.01 -17.99
CA ARG A 368 18.48 25.38 -18.48
C ARG A 368 19.32 25.67 -19.73
N PRO A 369 18.71 26.15 -20.84
CA PRO A 369 17.27 26.29 -21.05
C PRO A 369 16.54 24.94 -21.19
N ASN A 370 15.25 24.90 -20.89
CA ASN A 370 14.36 23.78 -21.15
C ASN A 370 12.94 24.32 -21.46
N PRO A 371 12.45 24.27 -22.72
CA PRO A 371 13.03 23.59 -23.88
C PRO A 371 14.35 24.18 -24.39
N ALA A 372 15.21 23.35 -24.99
CA ALA A 372 16.49 23.74 -25.55
C ALA A 372 16.51 23.61 -27.08
N VAL A 373 17.03 24.63 -27.77
CA VAL A 373 17.18 24.70 -29.25
C VAL A 373 18.54 24.14 -29.72
N GLY A 374 19.44 23.83 -28.78
CA GLY A 374 20.77 23.31 -29.08
C GLY A 374 21.43 22.74 -27.82
N SER A 375 22.12 23.59 -27.08
CA SER A 375 22.75 23.20 -25.81
C SER A 375 21.86 23.50 -24.61
N THR A 376 22.04 22.71 -23.54
CA THR A 376 21.39 22.91 -22.25
C THR A 376 22.38 22.59 -21.13
N ALA A 377 22.39 23.41 -20.09
CA ALA A 377 23.13 23.15 -18.86
C ALA A 377 22.29 22.25 -17.95
N ILE A 378 22.91 21.20 -17.42
CA ILE A 378 22.31 20.23 -16.52
C ILE A 378 23.01 20.36 -15.19
N GLY A 379 22.36 21.07 -14.26
CA GLY A 379 22.80 21.15 -12.88
C GLY A 379 22.39 19.89 -12.11
N PHE A 380 23.31 19.36 -11.32
CA PHE A 380 23.05 18.24 -10.40
C PHE A 380 23.74 18.46 -9.06
N GLU A 381 23.24 17.80 -8.03
CA GLU A 381 23.78 17.88 -6.68
C GLU A 381 24.11 16.48 -6.16
N LEU A 382 25.33 16.34 -5.63
CA LEU A 382 25.82 15.12 -5.02
C LEU A 382 25.89 15.30 -3.50
N ALA A 383 25.06 14.58 -2.76
CA ALA A 383 25.09 14.64 -1.30
C ALA A 383 26.37 14.01 -0.70
N GLN A 384 27.11 13.21 -1.48
CA GLN A 384 28.42 12.68 -1.10
C GLN A 384 29.30 12.49 -2.33
N ALA A 385 30.61 12.44 -2.12
CA ALA A 385 31.55 12.08 -3.18
C ALA A 385 31.32 10.63 -3.62
N GLY A 386 31.45 10.37 -4.92
CA GLY A 386 31.32 9.01 -5.45
C GLY A 386 31.34 8.94 -6.97
N HIS A 387 31.34 7.71 -7.47
CA HIS A 387 31.32 7.45 -8.91
C HIS A 387 29.91 7.72 -9.45
N VAL A 388 29.79 8.75 -10.28
CA VAL A 388 28.52 9.22 -10.83
C VAL A 388 28.45 8.95 -12.33
N SER A 389 27.27 8.54 -12.81
CA SER A 389 26.98 8.38 -14.24
C SER A 389 25.83 9.29 -14.62
N LEU A 390 26.10 10.39 -15.35
CA LEU A 390 25.07 11.26 -15.93
C LEU A 390 24.90 10.90 -17.41
N THR A 391 23.70 10.48 -17.78
CA THR A 391 23.37 9.97 -19.11
C THR A 391 22.10 10.61 -19.64
N ILE A 392 22.10 10.98 -20.92
CA ILE A 392 20.89 11.35 -21.66
C ILE A 392 20.26 10.09 -22.23
N VAL A 393 18.96 9.90 -21.97
CA VAL A 393 18.15 8.83 -22.54
C VAL A 393 16.96 9.43 -23.30
N ASP A 394 16.45 8.73 -24.32
CA ASP A 394 15.19 9.09 -24.97
C ASP A 394 13.97 8.59 -24.19
N ALA A 395 12.77 8.91 -24.67
CA ALA A 395 11.51 8.50 -24.04
C ALA A 395 11.29 6.97 -23.94
N SER A 396 12.04 6.16 -24.70
CA SER A 396 12.03 4.70 -24.60
C SER A 396 13.05 4.15 -23.58
N GLY A 397 13.80 5.03 -22.89
CA GLY A 397 14.89 4.66 -22.00
C GLY A 397 16.20 4.31 -22.74
N ARG A 398 16.23 4.42 -24.08
CA ARG A 398 17.44 4.14 -24.84
C ARG A 398 18.48 5.23 -24.60
N ARG A 399 19.69 4.81 -24.27
CA ARG A 399 20.83 5.70 -24.05
C ARG A 399 21.22 6.45 -25.33
N ILE A 400 21.22 7.78 -25.24
CA ILE A 400 21.61 8.70 -26.30
C ILE A 400 23.09 9.08 -26.16
N ARG A 401 23.51 9.49 -24.96
CA ARG A 401 24.89 9.89 -24.68
C ARG A 401 25.17 9.85 -23.18
N THR A 402 26.34 9.35 -22.77
CA THR A 402 26.86 9.52 -21.41
C THR A 402 27.68 10.82 -21.35
N LEU A 403 27.34 11.71 -20.42
CA LEU A 403 27.98 13.02 -20.24
C LEU A 403 29.03 13.00 -19.15
N VAL A 404 28.78 12.25 -18.07
CA VAL A 404 29.71 12.05 -16.95
C VAL A 404 29.75 10.57 -16.62
N ARG A 405 30.95 10.04 -16.37
CA ARG A 405 31.16 8.69 -15.82
C ARG A 405 32.47 8.63 -15.06
N GLU A 406 32.51 9.27 -13.90
CA GLU A 406 33.72 9.41 -13.10
C GLU A 406 33.40 9.69 -11.64
N THR A 407 34.42 9.74 -10.79
CA THR A 407 34.26 10.13 -9.40
C THR A 407 34.18 11.63 -9.28
N ARG A 408 33.11 12.14 -8.65
CA ARG A 408 32.89 13.56 -8.38
C ARG A 408 32.82 13.82 -6.87
N ALA A 409 33.18 15.03 -6.45
CA ALA A 409 33.09 15.46 -5.06
C ALA A 409 31.62 15.71 -4.66
N ALA A 410 31.36 15.77 -3.36
CA ALA A 410 30.06 16.22 -2.86
C ALA A 410 29.83 17.71 -3.19
N GLY A 411 28.57 18.08 -3.40
CA GLY A 411 28.15 19.44 -3.70
C GLY A 411 27.45 19.59 -5.06
N PRO A 412 27.07 20.83 -5.41
CA PRO A 412 26.49 21.15 -6.71
C PRO A 412 27.55 21.09 -7.81
N ASP A 413 27.16 20.60 -8.98
CA ASP A 413 27.97 20.54 -10.19
C ASP A 413 27.08 20.77 -11.42
N GLU A 414 27.68 21.12 -12.56
CA GLU A 414 26.95 21.45 -13.78
C GLU A 414 27.69 20.96 -15.02
N ILE A 415 26.94 20.35 -15.95
CA ILE A 415 27.47 19.87 -17.22
C ILE A 415 26.59 20.36 -18.37
N VAL A 416 27.23 20.84 -19.44
CA VAL A 416 26.53 21.26 -20.65
C VAL A 416 26.41 20.08 -21.60
N TRP A 417 25.18 19.76 -22.00
CA TRP A 417 24.92 18.91 -23.15
C TRP A 417 24.73 19.76 -24.40
N ASP A 418 25.39 19.40 -25.49
CA ASP A 418 25.39 20.09 -26.78
C ASP A 418 24.24 19.66 -27.74
N GLY A 419 23.31 18.84 -27.25
CA GLY A 419 22.21 18.30 -28.05
C GLY A 419 22.64 17.22 -29.06
N ARG A 420 23.79 16.57 -28.87
CA ARG A 420 24.30 15.51 -29.74
C ARG A 420 24.31 14.12 -29.07
N ASP A 421 24.11 13.08 -29.88
CA ASP A 421 24.25 11.69 -29.46
C ASP A 421 25.73 11.27 -29.30
N GLY A 422 25.97 10.03 -28.85
CA GLY A 422 27.32 9.48 -28.70
C GLY A 422 28.15 9.36 -29.99
N SER A 423 27.52 9.51 -31.16
CA SER A 423 28.20 9.57 -32.47
C SER A 423 28.46 10.99 -32.96
N GLY A 424 28.13 12.01 -32.16
CA GLY A 424 28.30 13.42 -32.51
C GLY A 424 27.21 13.99 -33.42
N ARG A 425 26.13 13.25 -33.70
CA ARG A 425 25.01 13.75 -34.51
C ARG A 425 24.00 14.49 -33.64
N ARG A 426 23.42 15.58 -34.17
CA ARG A 426 22.34 16.30 -33.47
C ARG A 426 21.14 15.38 -33.28
N VAL A 427 20.57 15.40 -32.07
CA VAL A 427 19.36 14.65 -31.77
C VAL A 427 18.13 15.30 -32.42
N ARG A 428 17.03 14.55 -32.56
CA ARG A 428 15.77 15.08 -33.09
C ARG A 428 15.05 15.90 -32.01
N ALA A 429 14.18 16.81 -32.43
CA ALA A 429 13.25 17.45 -31.50
C ALA A 429 12.39 16.36 -30.83
N GLY A 430 12.17 16.48 -29.52
CA GLY A 430 11.49 15.45 -28.74
C GLY A 430 11.80 15.53 -27.25
N VAL A 431 11.23 14.56 -26.52
CA VAL A 431 11.42 14.41 -25.07
C VAL A 431 12.59 13.47 -24.80
N TYR A 432 13.49 13.92 -23.95
CA TYR A 432 14.64 13.20 -23.42
C TYR A 432 14.63 13.31 -21.89
N PHE A 433 15.50 12.53 -21.24
CA PHE A 433 15.70 12.60 -19.80
C PHE A 433 17.19 12.67 -19.51
N ALA A 434 17.58 13.61 -18.64
CA ALA A 434 18.88 13.58 -18.00
C ALA A 434 18.77 12.66 -16.78
N SER A 435 19.48 11.54 -16.81
CA SER A 435 19.45 10.47 -15.82
C SER A 435 20.79 10.39 -15.11
N ILE A 436 20.82 10.57 -13.80
CA ILE A 436 22.02 10.55 -12.97
C ILE A 436 21.97 9.37 -12.01
N GLU A 437 23.05 8.60 -11.97
CA GLU A 437 23.20 7.43 -11.10
C GLU A 437 24.35 7.62 -10.11
N LEU A 438 24.10 7.33 -8.84
CA LEU A 438 25.12 7.28 -7.77
C LEU A 438 24.78 6.13 -6.82
N GLY A 439 25.73 5.20 -6.62
CA GLY A 439 25.55 4.09 -5.69
C GLY A 439 24.36 3.16 -6.02
N GLY A 440 24.04 2.99 -7.30
CA GLY A 440 22.91 2.19 -7.78
C GLY A 440 21.54 2.88 -7.69
N ARG A 441 21.49 4.13 -7.21
CA ARG A 441 20.27 4.95 -7.19
C ARG A 441 20.25 5.86 -8.40
N VAL A 442 19.10 5.97 -9.07
CA VAL A 442 18.92 6.77 -10.27
C VAL A 442 17.93 7.89 -10.02
N SER A 443 18.27 9.12 -10.39
CA SER A 443 17.35 10.27 -10.49
C SER A 443 17.27 10.71 -11.94
N SER A 444 16.10 11.09 -12.43
CA SER A 444 15.94 11.55 -13.82
C SER A 444 15.07 12.78 -13.91
N ARG A 445 15.40 13.70 -14.83
CA ARG A 445 14.60 14.91 -15.07
C ARG A 445 14.34 15.12 -16.56
N ARG A 446 13.10 15.48 -16.87
CA ARG A 446 12.61 15.68 -18.23
C ARG A 446 13.31 16.87 -18.91
N LEU A 447 13.79 16.64 -20.12
CA LEU A 447 14.49 17.58 -20.99
C LEU A 447 13.80 17.58 -22.36
N ILE A 448 13.47 18.77 -22.87
CA ILE A 448 12.81 18.92 -24.16
C ILE A 448 13.78 19.58 -25.14
N ILE A 449 13.97 18.97 -26.30
CA ILE A 449 14.72 19.55 -27.42
C ILE A 449 13.74 20.06 -28.47
N THR A 450 13.88 21.32 -28.87
CA THR A 450 13.15 21.97 -29.96
C THR A 450 14.11 22.34 -31.09
N ARG A 451 13.57 22.70 -32.25
CA ARG A 451 14.36 23.20 -33.39
C ARG A 451 14.34 24.70 -33.47
#